data_AF-A0A0T6BCV4-F1
#
_entry.id   AF-A0A0T6BCV4-F1
#
_cell.length_a   1.000
_cell.length_b   1.000
_cell.length_c   1.000
_cell.angle_alpha   90.00
_cell.angle_beta   90.00
_cell.angle_gamma   90.00
#
_symmetry.space_group_name_H-M   'P 1'
#
loop_
_entity.id
_entity.type
_entity.pdbx_description
1 polymer ?
#
loop_
_entity_poly.entity_id
_entity_poly.type
_entity_poly.pdbx_seq_one_letter_code
_entity_poly.pdbx_strand_id
1 'polypeptide(L)'
;CISDVSVVPPPGCQHCTLDEKKYCLSGDFIHDHCCCDRRHHEYLNFIPHTCYVGTVLCHPIAADCAEYTRLRMCCCNRLALEKWTDKLSASSWSIRPDKIIIFLITLYIVNIYL
;
A
#
# COMPACT_ATOMS: atom_id res chain seq x y z
N CYS A 1 -5.27 12.69 1.66
CA CYS A 1 -5.24 14.07 2.22
C CYS A 1 -5.30 15.09 1.09
N ILE A 2 -6.47 15.71 0.90
CA ILE A 2 -6.60 16.90 0.06
C ILE A 2 -6.01 18.10 0.80
N SER A 3 -5.30 18.93 0.04
CA SER A 3 -4.64 20.17 0.41
C SER A 3 -5.61 21.21 0.99
N ASP A 4 -5.08 22.08 1.85
CA ASP A 4 -5.63 23.40 2.16
C ASP A 4 -6.97 23.48 2.90
N VAL A 5 -7.01 22.99 4.14
CA VAL A 5 -7.77 23.63 5.24
C VAL A 5 -6.98 23.36 6.51
N SER A 6 -6.95 24.33 7.43
CA SER A 6 -6.41 24.26 8.80
C SER A 6 -7.14 23.20 9.65
N VAL A 7 -7.10 21.94 9.23
CA VAL A 7 -7.65 20.80 9.95
C VAL A 7 -6.55 20.27 10.84
N VAL A 8 -6.71 20.47 12.15
CA VAL A 8 -5.92 19.77 13.16
C VAL A 8 -5.92 18.30 12.76
N PRO A 9 -4.78 17.73 12.35
CA PRO A 9 -4.80 16.38 11.82
C PRO A 9 -5.29 15.45 12.94
N PRO A 10 -6.08 14.42 12.59
CA PRO A 10 -6.61 13.51 13.57
C PRO A 10 -5.47 12.97 14.45
N PRO A 11 -5.71 12.76 15.76
CA PRO A 11 -4.68 12.31 16.67
C PRO A 11 -4.00 11.06 16.10
N GLY A 12 -2.71 11.19 15.76
CA GLY A 12 -1.92 10.13 15.13
C GLY A 12 -1.33 10.46 13.76
N CYS A 13 -1.71 11.57 13.11
CA CYS A 13 -1.09 11.99 11.84
C CYS A 13 -0.45 13.38 12.00
N GLN A 14 0.85 13.52 11.74
CA GLN A 14 1.53 14.82 11.77
C GLN A 14 1.43 15.53 10.41
N HIS A 15 1.72 16.84 10.39
CA HIS A 15 1.79 17.59 9.15
C HIS A 15 3.02 17.15 8.34
N CYS A 16 2.81 16.85 7.06
CA CYS A 16 3.86 16.43 6.13
C CYS A 16 4.08 17.46 5.02
N THR A 17 5.32 17.75 4.73
CA THR A 17 5.77 18.41 3.51
C THR A 17 5.44 17.57 2.28
N LEU A 18 5.51 18.19 1.09
CA LEU A 18 5.28 17.49 -0.17
C LEU A 18 6.30 16.36 -0.43
N ASP A 19 7.55 16.55 -0.03
CA ASP A 19 8.59 15.54 -0.26
C ASP A 19 8.46 14.34 0.68
N GLU A 20 8.07 14.58 1.93
CA GLU A 20 7.72 13.49 2.87
C GLU A 20 6.53 12.69 2.35
N LYS A 21 5.50 13.35 1.78
CA LYS A 21 4.40 12.63 1.13
C LYS A 21 4.88 11.78 -0.04
N LYS A 22 5.83 12.24 -0.86
CA LYS A 22 6.40 11.42 -1.94
C LYS A 22 7.10 10.19 -1.39
N TYR A 23 7.87 10.34 -0.31
CA TYR A 23 8.50 9.23 0.40
C TYR A 23 7.48 8.23 0.94
N CYS A 24 6.42 8.69 1.61
CA CYS A 24 5.34 7.83 2.12
C CYS A 24 4.67 6.99 1.03
N LEU A 25 4.67 7.53 -0.19
CA LEU A 25 4.11 6.90 -1.37
C LEU A 25 5.16 6.09 -2.15
N SER A 26 6.44 6.10 -1.79
CA SER A 26 7.46 5.34 -2.53
C SER A 26 7.61 3.92 -1.98
N GLY A 27 8.43 3.10 -2.66
CA GLY A 27 8.85 1.81 -2.11
C GLY A 27 9.79 1.96 -0.91
N ASP A 28 10.39 3.14 -0.73
CA ASP A 28 11.37 3.42 0.32
C ASP A 28 10.73 3.35 1.70
N PHE A 29 9.47 3.78 1.81
CA PHE A 29 8.71 3.65 3.06
C PHE A 29 8.54 2.20 3.49
N ILE A 30 8.33 1.27 2.54
CA ILE A 30 8.23 -0.16 2.82
C ILE A 30 9.60 -0.77 3.12
N HIS A 31 10.64 -0.33 2.42
CA HIS A 31 12.02 -0.74 2.71
C HIS A 31 12.40 -0.38 4.15
N ASP A 32 12.16 0.87 4.56
CA ASP A 32 12.48 1.36 5.91
C ASP A 32 11.62 0.69 6.98
N HIS A 33 10.35 0.40 6.69
CA HIS A 33 9.50 -0.43 7.54
C HIS A 33 10.14 -1.81 7.79
N CYS A 34 10.53 -2.51 6.73
CA CYS A 34 11.19 -3.81 6.85
C CYS A 34 12.52 -3.73 7.62
N CYS A 35 13.24 -2.62 7.48
CA CYS A 35 14.51 -2.36 8.13
C CYS A 35 14.39 -2.11 9.64
N CYS A 36 13.48 -1.21 10.00
CA CYS A 36 13.38 -0.62 11.33
C CYS A 36 12.36 -1.32 12.23
N ASP A 37 11.22 -1.78 11.69
CA ASP A 37 10.17 -2.41 12.48
C ASP A 37 10.38 -3.91 12.65
N ARG A 38 11.15 -4.53 11.75
CA ARG A 38 11.58 -5.95 11.83
C ARG A 38 10.44 -6.91 12.17
N ARG A 39 9.21 -6.63 11.70
CA ARG A 39 7.96 -7.36 11.98
C ARG A 39 7.48 -7.39 13.44
N HIS A 40 8.09 -6.66 14.37
CA HIS A 40 7.62 -6.66 15.77
C HIS A 40 6.26 -5.96 15.89
N HIS A 41 6.04 -4.92 15.10
CA HIS A 41 4.77 -4.23 14.97
C HIS A 41 4.46 -4.02 13.49
N GLU A 42 3.46 -4.74 13.00
CA GLU A 42 2.95 -4.56 11.64
C GLU A 42 1.99 -3.37 11.59
N TYR A 43 2.54 -2.19 11.29
CA TYR A 43 1.75 -0.97 11.09
C TYR A 43 1.14 -0.91 9.67
N LEU A 44 1.60 -1.75 8.75
CA LEU A 44 1.29 -1.69 7.32
C LEU A 44 0.55 -2.94 6.83
N ASN A 45 -0.26 -3.56 7.71
CA ASN A 45 -1.05 -4.77 7.43
C ASN A 45 -1.90 -4.74 6.15
N PHE A 46 -2.28 -3.55 5.67
CA PHE A 46 -3.09 -3.35 4.47
C PHE A 46 -2.25 -3.25 3.18
N ILE A 47 -0.93 -3.24 3.29
CA ILE A 47 0.01 -3.13 2.18
C ILE A 47 0.60 -4.51 1.91
N PRO A 48 0.29 -5.17 0.78
CA PRO A 48 0.91 -6.43 0.44
C PRO A 48 2.40 -6.21 0.14
N HIS A 49 3.27 -6.71 1.02
CA HIS A 49 4.72 -6.63 0.87
C HIS A 49 5.41 -7.81 1.55
N THR A 50 6.67 -8.05 1.17
CA THR A 50 7.51 -9.10 1.76
C THR A 50 8.75 -8.47 2.36
N CYS A 51 8.88 -8.49 3.69
CA CYS A 51 10.12 -8.13 4.34
C CYS A 51 11.08 -9.33 4.36
N TYR A 52 12.22 -9.20 3.68
CA TYR A 52 13.32 -10.13 3.77
C TYR A 52 14.14 -9.82 5.01
N VAL A 53 14.03 -10.68 6.02
CA VAL A 53 14.86 -10.61 7.23
C VAL A 53 16.06 -11.52 6.99
N GLY A 54 17.22 -10.94 6.68
CA GLY A 54 18.47 -11.65 6.43
C GLY A 54 19.60 -11.19 7.34
N THR A 55 20.77 -11.83 7.23
CA THR A 55 22.00 -11.44 7.94
C THR A 55 22.69 -10.20 7.35
N VAL A 56 22.14 -9.66 6.26
CA VAL A 56 22.66 -8.44 5.63
C VAL A 56 22.23 -7.23 6.45
N LEU A 57 23.19 -6.37 6.77
CA LEU A 57 22.93 -5.08 7.40
C LEU A 57 21.98 -4.29 6.49
N CYS A 58 20.75 -4.09 6.95
CA CYS A 58 19.82 -3.19 6.31
C CYS A 58 20.11 -1.75 6.75
N HIS A 59 20.11 -0.82 5.78
CA HIS A 59 20.25 0.61 6.02
C HIS A 59 18.95 1.33 5.62
N PRO A 60 18.36 2.15 6.52
CA PRO A 60 17.19 2.94 6.19
C PRO A 60 17.56 4.08 5.22
N ILE A 61 16.63 4.39 4.33
CA ILE A 61 16.71 5.44 3.31
C ILE A 61 16.39 6.81 3.94
N ALA A 62 15.49 6.84 4.93
CA ALA A 62 15.16 8.01 5.75
C ALA A 62 16.31 8.48 6.68
N ALA A 63 17.57 8.18 6.36
CA ALA A 63 18.77 8.36 7.18
C ALA A 63 18.88 7.39 8.37
N ASP A 64 17.89 7.31 9.25
CA ASP A 64 17.88 6.40 10.40
C ASP A 64 16.47 5.97 10.85
N CYS A 65 16.40 5.04 11.81
CA CYS A 65 15.12 4.53 12.30
C CYS A 65 14.33 5.53 13.16
N ALA A 66 14.98 6.55 13.71
CA ALA A 66 14.29 7.62 14.43
C ALA A 66 13.57 8.54 13.44
N GLU A 67 14.22 8.89 12.34
CA GLU A 67 13.64 9.68 11.27
C GLU A 67 12.54 8.89 10.53
N TYR A 68 12.74 7.60 10.25
CA TYR A 68 11.65 6.73 9.79
C TYR A 68 10.44 6.75 10.74
N THR A 69 10.66 6.72 12.06
CA THR A 69 9.55 6.75 13.03
C THR A 69 8.77 8.07 12.94
N ARG A 70 9.48 9.19 12.78
CA ARG A 70 8.86 10.51 12.53
C ARG A 70 8.07 10.53 11.23
N LEU A 71 8.67 10.05 10.15
CA LEU A 71 8.04 9.96 8.83
C LEU A 71 6.82 9.05 8.86
N ARG A 72 6.85 7.89 9.54
CA ARG A 72 5.71 6.99 9.67
C ARG A 72 4.51 7.66 10.35
N MET A 73 4.74 8.46 11.40
CA MET A 73 3.68 9.25 12.05
C MET A 73 3.09 10.29 11.10
N CYS A 74 3.90 10.86 10.22
CA CYS A 74 3.44 11.75 9.16
C CYS A 74 2.68 10.97 8.06
N CYS A 75 3.24 9.84 7.59
CA CYS A 75 2.71 9.05 6.49
C CYS A 75 1.27 8.60 6.74
N CYS A 76 0.88 8.34 7.99
CA CYS A 76 -0.51 8.11 8.38
C CYS A 76 -1.14 6.89 7.68
N ASN A 77 -2.05 6.17 8.34
CA ASN A 77 -2.73 5.05 7.67
C ASN A 77 -3.53 5.50 6.44
N ARG A 78 -4.03 6.74 6.44
CA ARG A 78 -4.87 7.27 5.35
C ARG A 78 -4.10 7.49 4.04
N LEU A 79 -2.94 8.15 4.04
CA LEU A 79 -2.21 8.39 2.77
C LEU A 79 -1.67 7.09 2.19
N ALA A 80 -1.18 6.21 3.08
CA ALA A 80 -0.77 4.88 2.70
C ALA A 80 -1.97 4.12 2.09
N LEU A 81 -3.12 4.08 2.76
CA LEU A 81 -4.31 3.40 2.26
C LEU A 81 -4.85 3.98 0.94
N GLU A 82 -4.87 5.31 0.77
CA GLU A 82 -5.30 5.96 -0.48
C GLU A 82 -4.50 5.41 -1.67
N LYS A 83 -3.16 5.36 -1.57
CA LYS A 83 -2.31 4.81 -2.65
C LYS A 83 -2.57 3.33 -2.94
N TRP A 84 -2.70 2.52 -1.90
CA TRP A 84 -2.84 1.08 -2.07
C TRP A 84 -4.25 0.69 -2.51
N THR A 85 -5.27 1.45 -2.12
CA THR A 85 -6.63 1.31 -2.63
C THR A 85 -6.69 1.62 -4.13
N ASP A 86 -6.00 2.67 -4.59
CA ASP A 86 -5.89 2.99 -6.02
C ASP A 86 -5.20 1.86 -6.81
N LYS A 87 -4.17 1.23 -6.25
CA LYS A 87 -3.51 0.07 -6.87
C LYS A 87 -4.40 -1.18 -6.88
N LEU A 88 -5.11 -1.45 -5.79
CA LEU A 88 -6.00 -2.61 -5.69
C LEU A 88 -7.24 -2.46 -6.59
N SER A 89 -7.80 -1.25 -6.70
CA SER A 89 -8.92 -0.95 -7.61
C SER A 89 -8.50 -0.97 -9.08
N ALA A 90 -7.27 -0.56 -9.42
CA ALA A 90 -6.72 -0.73 -10.77
C ALA A 90 -6.50 -2.20 -11.15
N SER A 91 -6.33 -3.09 -10.16
CA SER A 91 -6.23 -4.54 -10.35
C SER A 91 -7.58 -5.27 -10.29
N SER A 92 -8.70 -4.54 -10.16
CA SER A 92 -10.01 -5.15 -10.33
C SER A 92 -10.05 -5.76 -11.72
N TRP A 93 -9.96 -7.09 -11.80
CA TRP A 93 -10.15 -7.87 -13.02
C TRP A 93 -11.37 -7.26 -13.68
N SER A 94 -11.16 -6.51 -14.77
CA SER A 94 -12.26 -6.12 -15.63
C SER A 94 -12.77 -7.45 -16.15
N ILE A 95 -13.80 -8.00 -15.49
CA ILE A 95 -14.53 -9.14 -16.02
C ILE A 95 -15.22 -8.57 -17.24
N ARG A 96 -14.49 -8.63 -18.36
CA ARG A 96 -14.99 -8.15 -19.63
C ARG A 96 -16.20 -9.06 -19.93
N PRO A 97 -17.37 -8.48 -20.21
CA PRO A 97 -18.61 -9.24 -20.34
C PRO A 97 -18.55 -10.30 -21.45
N ASP A 98 -17.64 -10.12 -22.42
CA ASP A 98 -17.32 -11.11 -23.46
C ASP A 98 -16.87 -12.46 -22.89
N LYS A 99 -16.09 -12.48 -21.80
CA LYS A 99 -15.60 -13.73 -21.18
C LYS A 99 -16.69 -14.49 -20.42
N ILE A 100 -17.61 -13.79 -19.77
CA ILE A 100 -18.77 -14.41 -19.11
C ILE A 100 -19.69 -15.05 -20.17
N ILE A 101 -19.97 -14.31 -21.25
CA ILE A 101 -20.85 -14.78 -22.33
C ILE A 101 -20.27 -16.04 -22.97
N ILE A 102 -18.96 -16.07 -23.27
CA ILE A 102 -18.30 -17.25 -23.84
C ILE A 102 -18.41 -18.46 -22.91
N PHE A 103 -18.19 -18.28 -21.60
CA PHE A 103 -18.29 -19.36 -20.62
C PHE A 103 -19.72 -19.94 -20.54
N LEU A 104 -20.73 -19.07 -20.54
CA LEU A 104 -22.14 -19.49 -20.54
C LEU A 104 -22.53 -20.22 -21.84
N ILE A 105 -22.05 -19.73 -22.99
CA ILE A 105 -22.27 -20.40 -24.29
C ILE A 105 -21.62 -21.78 -24.30
N THR A 106 -20.39 -21.91 -23.80
CA THR A 106 -19.72 -23.22 -23.74
C THR A 106 -20.43 -24.20 -22.83
N LEU A 107 -20.93 -23.76 -21.67
CA LEU A 107 -21.73 -24.59 -20.77
C LEU A 107 -23.05 -25.04 -21.41
N TYR A 108 -23.73 -24.12 -22.10
CA TYR A 108 -24.97 -24.41 -22.81
C TYR A 108 -24.76 -25.42 -23.96
N ILE A 109 -23.71 -25.23 -24.76
CA ILE A 109 -23.33 -26.16 -25.82
C ILE A 109 -23.03 -27.55 -25.22
N VAL A 110 -22.19 -27.63 -24.18
CA VAL A 110 -21.87 -28.91 -23.53
C VAL A 110 -23.13 -29.59 -22.98
N ASN A 111 -24.08 -28.85 -22.39
CA ASN A 111 -25.32 -29.42 -21.88
C ASN A 111 -26.30 -29.90 -22.98
N ILE A 112 -26.18 -29.42 -24.21
CA ILE A 112 -26.94 -29.92 -25.36
C ILE A 112 -26.32 -31.20 -25.94
N TYR A 113 -25.00 -31.32 -25.91
CA TYR A 113 -24.26 -32.41 -26.55
C TYR A 113 -23.87 -33.57 -25.61
N LEU A 114 -24.09 -33.43 -24.30
CA LEU A 114 -23.93 -34.49 -23.28
C LEU A 114 -25.29 -34.88 -22.70
#